data_AF-A0A6C0E6R2-F1
#
_entry.id   AF-A0A6C0E6R2-F1
#
_cell.length_a   1.000
_cell.length_b   1.000
_cell.length_c   1.000
_cell.angle_alpha   90.00
_cell.angle_beta   90.00
_cell.angle_gamma   90.00
#
_symmetry.space_group_name_H-M   'P 1'
#
loop_
_entity.id
_entity.type
_entity.pdbx_description
1 polymer ?
#
loop_
_entity_poly.entity_id
_entity_poly.type
_entity_poly.pdbx_seq_one_letter_code
_entity_poly.pdbx_strand_id
1 'polypeptide(L)'
;MNFISNFLDKNVNHEPVNYTELCDKLDLKTGDILLMGTKNFWFSRIIEMVSQSQWSHVGMILKNPTWIDPSLVGYYLWQSGTEDFPDVESGKKKFGVRLDDLVEVLSTYDGYAAVRKLNIPNEIPDMNNKLVQIHKDIKDKPYDLDILDFLCAREGVQRSSSWLSNFSRKTNTFFCSAMVSYIYCKLGLLPKDTEWSECEPKTFSEQNKFLKLELNATLDPEIMLKKI
;
A
#
# COMPACT_ATOMS: atom_id res chain seq x y z
N MET A 1 -25.85 5.03 -0.47
CA MET A 1 -25.48 3.90 0.41
C MET A 1 -26.05 2.56 -0.07
N ASN A 2 -26.16 2.29 -1.39
CA ASN A 2 -26.76 1.05 -1.92
C ASN A 2 -26.20 0.57 -3.29
N PHE A 3 -25.03 1.07 -3.73
CA PHE A 3 -24.43 0.59 -5.00
C PHE A 3 -23.40 -0.53 -4.81
N ILE A 4 -22.83 -0.67 -3.61
CA ILE A 4 -21.75 -1.64 -3.33
C ILE A 4 -22.30 -3.00 -2.88
N SER A 5 -23.51 -3.06 -2.29
CA SER A 5 -24.08 -4.32 -1.79
C SER A 5 -24.42 -5.30 -2.91
N ASN A 6 -24.71 -4.82 -4.12
CA ASN A 6 -25.19 -5.69 -5.22
C ASN A 6 -24.07 -6.43 -5.96
N PHE A 7 -22.80 -6.13 -5.71
CA PHE A 7 -21.69 -6.84 -6.35
C PHE A 7 -21.24 -8.10 -5.58
N LEU A 8 -21.64 -8.26 -4.32
CA LEU A 8 -20.98 -9.18 -3.38
C LEU A 8 -21.94 -10.08 -2.60
N ASP A 9 -23.04 -10.52 -3.24
CA ASP A 9 -24.01 -11.45 -2.62
C ASP A 9 -23.81 -12.89 -3.11
N LYS A 10 -23.52 -13.82 -2.18
CA LYS A 10 -22.90 -15.15 -2.40
C LYS A 10 -23.76 -16.19 -3.14
N ASN A 11 -24.86 -15.81 -3.79
CA ASN A 11 -25.81 -16.75 -4.41
C ASN A 11 -26.21 -16.41 -5.86
N VAL A 12 -25.43 -15.63 -6.58
CA VAL A 12 -25.62 -15.39 -8.02
C VAL A 12 -24.38 -15.90 -8.74
N ASN A 13 -24.55 -16.59 -9.87
CA ASN A 13 -23.45 -16.92 -10.79
C ASN A 13 -22.71 -15.62 -11.13
N HIS A 14 -21.62 -15.34 -10.41
CA HIS A 14 -20.89 -14.09 -10.56
C HIS A 14 -20.18 -14.11 -11.91
N GLU A 15 -20.61 -13.25 -12.81
CA GLU A 15 -19.73 -12.82 -13.89
C GLU A 15 -18.38 -12.39 -13.30
N PRO A 16 -17.25 -12.72 -13.96
CA PRO A 16 -15.93 -12.32 -13.47
C PRO A 16 -15.90 -10.81 -13.25
N VAL A 17 -15.41 -10.38 -12.08
CA VAL A 17 -15.33 -8.96 -11.73
C VAL A 17 -14.41 -8.25 -12.72
N ASN A 18 -14.95 -7.26 -13.44
CA ASN A 18 -14.14 -6.35 -14.24
C ASN A 18 -13.51 -5.29 -13.33
N TYR A 19 -12.26 -5.52 -12.91
CA TYR A 19 -11.58 -4.61 -11.99
C TYR A 19 -11.26 -3.26 -12.60
N THR A 20 -11.08 -3.14 -13.92
CA THR A 20 -10.91 -1.84 -14.59
C THR A 20 -12.17 -1.00 -14.40
N GLU A 21 -13.34 -1.56 -14.73
CA GLU A 21 -14.62 -0.86 -14.56
C GLU A 21 -14.90 -0.55 -13.08
N LEU A 22 -14.51 -1.42 -12.16
CA LEU A 22 -14.60 -1.16 -10.72
C LEU A 22 -13.74 0.05 -10.30
N CYS A 23 -12.49 0.11 -10.75
CA CYS A 23 -11.58 1.22 -10.46
C CYS A 23 -12.11 2.55 -11.04
N ASP A 24 -12.70 2.52 -12.24
CA ASP A 24 -13.33 3.67 -12.87
C ASP A 24 -14.56 4.13 -12.08
N LYS A 25 -15.46 3.20 -11.71
CA LYS A 25 -16.67 3.49 -10.91
C LYS A 25 -16.35 4.10 -9.55
N LEU A 26 -15.26 3.64 -8.91
CA LEU A 26 -14.80 4.18 -7.64
C LEU A 26 -14.04 5.51 -7.79
N ASP A 27 -13.76 5.95 -9.02
CA ASP A 27 -12.93 7.12 -9.34
C ASP A 27 -11.64 7.09 -8.52
N LEU A 28 -10.90 5.98 -8.60
CA LEU A 28 -9.61 5.84 -7.92
C LEU A 28 -8.60 6.84 -8.49
N LYS A 29 -7.73 7.37 -7.64
CA LYS A 29 -6.77 8.43 -7.96
C LYS A 29 -5.37 8.09 -7.47
N THR A 30 -4.40 8.78 -8.07
CA THR A 30 -3.02 8.78 -7.58
C THR A 30 -3.00 9.24 -6.13
N GLY A 31 -2.42 8.41 -5.25
CA GLY A 31 -2.36 8.66 -3.81
C GLY A 31 -3.39 7.91 -2.99
N ASP A 32 -4.43 7.32 -3.60
CA ASP A 32 -5.27 6.35 -2.89
C ASP A 32 -4.42 5.15 -2.45
N ILE A 33 -4.83 4.44 -1.40
CA ILE A 33 -4.09 3.25 -0.93
C ILE A 33 -4.93 1.99 -1.06
N LEU A 34 -4.25 0.90 -1.38
CA LEU A 34 -4.81 -0.45 -1.38
C LEU A 34 -4.27 -1.21 -0.16
N LEU A 35 -5.16 -1.60 0.73
CA LEU A 35 -4.90 -2.52 1.84
C LEU A 35 -5.23 -3.94 1.39
N MET A 36 -4.32 -4.87 1.67
CA MET A 36 -4.47 -6.28 1.31
C MET A 36 -4.23 -7.17 2.52
N GLY A 37 -5.00 -8.24 2.61
CA GLY A 37 -4.94 -9.25 3.68
C GLY A 37 -5.07 -10.65 3.10
N THR A 38 -4.45 -11.67 3.69
CA THR A 38 -4.61 -13.06 3.22
C THR A 38 -4.40 -14.06 4.34
N LYS A 39 -5.22 -15.13 4.32
CA LYS A 39 -5.12 -16.24 5.27
C LYS A 39 -4.08 -17.29 4.85
N ASN A 40 -3.60 -17.23 3.60
CA ASN A 40 -2.89 -18.33 2.96
C ASN A 40 -1.36 -18.12 2.88
N PHE A 41 -0.88 -16.87 3.02
CA PHE A 41 0.55 -16.58 2.96
C PHE A 41 1.17 -16.47 4.36
N TRP A 42 2.30 -17.16 4.58
CA TRP A 42 2.90 -17.29 5.91
C TRP A 42 3.44 -15.96 6.46
N PHE A 43 4.02 -15.10 5.61
CA PHE A 43 4.43 -13.75 6.01
C PHE A 43 3.22 -12.87 6.37
N SER A 44 2.10 -13.02 5.65
CA SER A 44 0.87 -12.28 5.93
C SER A 44 0.28 -12.65 7.29
N ARG A 45 0.34 -13.93 7.67
CA ARG A 45 -0.12 -14.37 9.00
C ARG A 45 0.72 -13.78 10.13
N ILE A 46 2.04 -13.63 9.97
CA ILE A 46 2.90 -13.00 10.97
C ILE A 46 2.53 -11.52 11.12
N ILE A 47 2.35 -10.82 10.00
CA ILE A 47 1.97 -9.40 10.02
C ILE A 47 0.56 -9.23 10.60
N GLU A 48 -0.41 -10.06 10.24
CA GLU A 48 -1.78 -10.01 10.77
C GLU A 48 -1.83 -10.32 12.27
N MET A 49 -1.05 -11.31 12.73
CA MET A 49 -0.96 -11.67 14.15
C MET A 49 -0.30 -10.57 14.97
N VAL A 50 0.83 -10.02 14.53
CA VAL A 50 1.54 -8.96 15.26
C VAL A 50 0.81 -7.61 15.19
N SER A 51 0.23 -7.28 14.05
CA SER A 51 -0.51 -6.03 13.92
C SER A 51 -1.86 -6.09 14.61
N GLN A 52 -2.35 -7.28 14.97
CA GLN A 52 -3.74 -7.50 15.35
C GLN A 52 -4.69 -6.85 14.33
N SER A 53 -4.36 -7.02 13.05
CA SER A 53 -5.08 -6.45 11.92
C SER A 53 -5.32 -7.54 10.90
N GLN A 54 -6.37 -7.38 10.09
CA GLN A 54 -6.59 -8.24 8.94
C GLN A 54 -5.71 -7.84 7.74
N TRP A 55 -5.03 -6.70 7.83
CA TRP A 55 -4.22 -6.13 6.76
C TRP A 55 -2.76 -6.54 6.94
N SER A 56 -2.23 -7.29 5.98
CA SER A 56 -0.83 -7.71 5.93
C SER A 56 0.00 -6.92 4.94
N HIS A 57 -0.63 -6.12 4.07
CA HIS A 57 0.08 -5.35 3.07
C HIS A 57 -0.62 -4.05 2.71
N VAL A 58 0.15 -3.06 2.26
CA VAL A 58 -0.37 -1.79 1.75
C VAL A 58 0.48 -1.31 0.57
N GLY A 59 -0.17 -0.78 -0.46
CA GLY A 59 0.48 -0.07 -1.56
C GLY A 59 -0.27 1.20 -1.91
N MET A 60 0.36 2.08 -2.69
CA MET A 60 -0.23 3.32 -3.17
C MET A 60 -0.64 3.18 -4.63
N ILE A 61 -1.86 3.58 -4.94
CA ILE A 61 -2.41 3.57 -6.29
C ILE A 61 -1.84 4.75 -7.08
N LEU A 62 -1.47 4.50 -8.34
CA LEU A 62 -1.14 5.50 -9.35
C LEU A 62 -2.13 5.38 -10.51
N LYS A 63 -2.77 6.48 -10.88
CA LYS A 63 -3.62 6.57 -12.08
C LYS A 63 -2.85 7.26 -13.20
N ASN A 64 -2.69 6.57 -14.32
CA ASN A 64 -2.00 7.06 -15.52
C ASN A 64 -0.65 7.74 -15.22
N PRO A 65 0.32 7.07 -14.55
CA PRO A 65 1.61 7.66 -14.20
C PRO A 65 2.53 7.85 -15.42
N THR A 66 2.02 8.49 -16.46
CA THR A 66 2.71 8.85 -17.71
C THR A 66 3.88 9.81 -17.49
N TRP A 67 3.94 10.46 -16.33
CA TRP A 67 5.08 11.25 -15.87
C TRP A 67 6.27 10.40 -15.38
N ILE A 68 6.05 9.12 -15.08
CA ILE A 68 7.12 8.14 -14.82
C ILE A 68 7.55 7.51 -16.15
N ASP A 69 6.60 6.96 -16.90
CA ASP A 69 6.82 6.39 -18.23
C ASP A 69 5.56 6.60 -19.09
N PRO A 70 5.66 7.19 -20.30
CA PRO A 70 4.52 7.48 -21.16
C PRO A 70 3.63 6.29 -21.53
N SER A 71 4.15 5.06 -21.44
CA SER A 71 3.38 3.84 -21.71
C SER A 71 2.42 3.44 -20.58
N LEU A 72 2.57 4.03 -19.39
CA LEU A 72 1.79 3.66 -18.21
C LEU A 72 0.41 4.34 -18.19
N VAL A 73 -0.53 3.76 -18.94
CA VAL A 73 -1.93 4.18 -19.02
C VAL A 73 -2.81 3.12 -18.35
N GLY A 74 -3.55 3.53 -17.32
CA GLY A 74 -4.39 2.66 -16.51
C GLY A 74 -4.18 2.88 -15.01
N TYR A 75 -4.37 1.82 -14.24
CA TYR A 75 -4.21 1.81 -12.80
C TYR A 75 -3.04 0.93 -12.40
N TYR A 76 -2.17 1.46 -11.56
CA TYR A 76 -0.98 0.77 -11.09
C TYR A 76 -0.91 0.78 -9.58
N LEU A 77 -0.32 -0.27 -9.03
CA LEU A 77 0.00 -0.38 -7.61
C LEU A 77 1.50 -0.14 -7.44
N TRP A 78 1.85 0.97 -6.80
CA TRP A 78 3.19 1.19 -6.32
C TRP A 78 3.33 0.55 -4.95
N GLN A 79 4.16 -0.48 -4.84
CA GLN A 79 4.31 -1.28 -3.62
C GLN A 79 5.75 -1.72 -3.38
N SER A 80 6.05 -2.10 -2.13
CA SER A 80 7.22 -2.93 -1.84
C SER A 80 6.75 -4.32 -1.46
N GLY A 81 7.08 -5.32 -2.26
CA GLY A 81 6.54 -6.68 -2.11
C GLY A 81 7.02 -7.62 -3.22
N THR A 82 6.32 -8.73 -3.39
CA THR A 82 6.55 -9.67 -4.48
C THR A 82 5.22 -10.07 -5.09
N GLU A 83 5.23 -10.32 -6.39
CA GLU A 83 4.11 -10.83 -7.17
C GLU A 83 4.58 -11.99 -8.04
N ASP A 84 3.65 -12.86 -8.42
CA ASP A 84 3.92 -14.00 -9.30
C ASP A 84 4.06 -13.62 -10.77
N PHE A 85 3.87 -12.35 -11.11
CA PHE A 85 4.07 -11.77 -12.44
C PHE A 85 5.17 -10.70 -12.43
N PRO A 86 5.73 -10.34 -13.61
CA PRO A 86 6.83 -9.39 -13.70
C PRO A 86 6.40 -7.95 -13.38
N ASP A 87 7.31 -7.18 -12.78
CA ASP A 87 7.14 -5.73 -12.56
C ASP A 87 7.09 -4.98 -13.91
N VAL A 88 6.18 -4.00 -14.04
CA VAL A 88 5.86 -3.38 -15.34
C VAL A 88 7.01 -2.58 -15.92
N GLU A 89 7.91 -2.07 -15.06
CA GLU A 89 9.06 -1.27 -15.50
C GLU A 89 10.25 -2.14 -15.89
N SER A 90 10.56 -3.16 -15.11
CA SER A 90 11.76 -3.99 -15.29
C SER A 90 11.53 -5.23 -16.15
N GLY A 91 10.27 -5.64 -16.31
CA GLY A 91 9.89 -6.90 -16.96
C GLY A 91 10.39 -8.14 -16.20
N LYS A 92 10.76 -8.01 -14.92
CA LYS A 92 11.33 -9.08 -14.08
C LYS A 92 10.53 -9.26 -12.81
N LYS A 93 10.50 -10.50 -12.29
CA LYS A 93 10.05 -10.75 -10.92
C LYS A 93 11.11 -10.24 -9.95
N LYS A 94 10.71 -9.45 -8.96
CA LYS A 94 11.60 -8.92 -7.91
C LYS A 94 10.87 -8.82 -6.58
N PHE A 95 11.65 -8.82 -5.50
CA PHE A 95 11.16 -8.65 -4.13
C PHE A 95 11.68 -7.34 -3.54
N GLY A 96 10.78 -6.38 -3.38
CA GLY A 96 11.11 -5.00 -3.00
C GLY A 96 10.20 -4.00 -3.72
N VAL A 97 10.67 -2.77 -3.86
CA VAL A 97 9.93 -1.68 -4.50
C VAL A 97 9.70 -1.97 -5.98
N ARG A 98 8.43 -1.98 -6.37
CA ARG A 98 7.94 -2.34 -7.69
C ARG A 98 6.68 -1.58 -8.06
N LEU A 99 6.43 -1.50 -9.36
CA LEU A 99 5.21 -0.95 -9.95
C LEU A 99 4.53 -2.10 -10.70
N ASP A 100 3.29 -2.38 -10.32
CA ASP A 100 2.52 -3.51 -10.84
C ASP A 100 1.19 -3.02 -11.42
N ASP A 101 0.65 -3.74 -12.41
CA ASP A 101 -0.69 -3.47 -12.93
C ASP A 101 -1.73 -3.81 -11.85
N LEU A 102 -2.55 -2.82 -11.47
CA LEU A 102 -3.50 -2.99 -10.36
C LEU A 102 -4.60 -4.01 -10.70
N VAL A 103 -5.00 -4.10 -11.96
CA VAL A 103 -6.03 -5.05 -12.42
C VAL A 103 -5.48 -6.47 -12.33
N GLU A 104 -4.23 -6.67 -12.74
CA GLU A 104 -3.55 -7.95 -12.58
C GLU A 104 -3.42 -8.34 -11.11
N VAL A 105 -2.94 -7.43 -10.24
CA VAL A 105 -2.87 -7.64 -8.77
C VAL A 105 -4.23 -8.11 -8.24
N LEU A 106 -5.31 -7.36 -8.48
CA LEU A 106 -6.63 -7.68 -7.92
C LEU A 106 -7.20 -9.01 -8.47
N SER A 107 -6.88 -9.34 -9.73
CA SER A 107 -7.34 -10.56 -10.37
C SER A 107 -6.65 -11.82 -9.83
N THR A 108 -5.35 -11.74 -9.52
CA THR A 108 -4.54 -12.87 -9.08
C THR A 108 -4.46 -13.01 -7.56
N TYR A 109 -4.64 -11.91 -6.82
CA TYR A 109 -4.46 -11.89 -5.37
C TYR A 109 -5.46 -12.79 -4.63
N ASP A 110 -4.98 -13.82 -3.96
CA ASP A 110 -5.79 -14.72 -3.14
C ASP A 110 -5.93 -14.20 -1.71
N GLY A 111 -6.91 -13.30 -1.52
CA GLY A 111 -7.09 -12.61 -0.26
C GLY A 111 -8.25 -11.61 -0.24
N TYR A 112 -8.24 -10.76 0.78
CA TYR A 112 -9.11 -9.62 0.96
C TYR A 112 -8.39 -8.36 0.48
N ALA A 113 -9.13 -7.44 -0.13
CA ALA A 113 -8.58 -6.14 -0.54
C ALA A 113 -9.59 -5.04 -0.24
N ALA A 114 -9.11 -3.91 0.27
CA ALA A 114 -9.87 -2.69 0.44
C ALA A 114 -9.08 -1.50 -0.05
N VAL A 115 -9.78 -0.52 -0.64
CA VAL A 115 -9.20 0.78 -0.97
C VAL A 115 -9.60 1.81 0.07
N ARG A 116 -8.70 2.73 0.37
CA ARG A 116 -9.03 3.97 1.08
C ARG A 116 -8.63 5.15 0.21
N LYS A 117 -9.59 6.03 -0.04
CA LYS A 117 -9.38 7.19 -0.91
C LYS A 117 -8.68 8.31 -0.16
N LEU A 118 -7.65 8.89 -0.75
CA LEU A 118 -6.94 10.04 -0.22
C LEU A 118 -7.66 11.31 -0.67
N ASN A 119 -8.21 12.04 0.30
CA ASN A 119 -8.78 13.35 0.08
C ASN A 119 -7.79 14.40 0.56
N ILE A 120 -7.38 15.29 -0.35
CA ILE A 120 -6.48 16.40 -0.03
C ILE A 120 -7.22 17.70 -0.36
N PRO A 121 -7.74 18.41 0.65
CA PRO A 121 -8.46 19.67 0.40
C PRO A 121 -7.56 20.74 -0.21
N ASN A 122 -6.27 20.68 0.09
CA ASN A 122 -5.25 21.59 -0.43
C ASN A 122 -4.39 20.87 -1.45
N GLU A 123 -4.20 21.46 -2.63
CA GLU A 123 -3.32 20.89 -3.64
C GLU A 123 -1.90 20.71 -3.10
N ILE A 124 -1.25 19.58 -3.44
CA ILE A 124 0.18 19.41 -3.24
C ILE A 124 0.88 20.07 -4.44
N PRO A 125 1.61 21.18 -4.25
CA PRO A 125 2.27 21.83 -5.37
C PRO A 125 3.25 20.88 -6.03
N ASP A 126 3.16 20.79 -7.35
CA ASP A 126 4.05 20.00 -8.20
C ASP A 126 4.14 18.52 -7.81
N MET A 127 2.98 17.93 -7.46
CA MET A 127 2.88 16.53 -6.99
C MET A 127 3.52 15.54 -7.97
N ASN A 128 3.32 15.70 -9.28
CA ASN A 128 3.87 14.79 -10.27
C ASN A 128 5.40 14.80 -10.28
N ASN A 129 6.05 15.98 -10.28
CA ASN A 129 7.51 16.03 -10.22
C ASN A 129 8.04 15.49 -8.90
N LYS A 130 7.36 15.74 -7.77
CA LYS A 130 7.71 15.10 -6.49
C LYS A 130 7.66 13.58 -6.59
N LEU A 131 6.59 13.02 -7.16
CA LEU A 131 6.46 11.58 -7.37
C LEU A 131 7.57 11.03 -8.28
N VAL A 132 7.97 11.76 -9.34
CA VAL A 132 9.11 11.38 -10.18
C VAL A 132 10.42 11.34 -9.39
N GLN A 133 10.68 12.31 -8.51
CA GLN A 133 11.89 12.29 -7.68
C GLN A 133 11.86 11.15 -6.66
N ILE A 134 10.72 10.97 -5.98
CA ILE A 134 10.52 9.85 -5.05
C ILE A 134 10.74 8.52 -5.77
N HIS A 135 10.19 8.37 -6.98
CA HIS A 135 10.36 7.17 -7.79
C HIS A 135 11.82 6.88 -8.09
N LYS A 136 12.60 7.89 -8.53
CA LYS A 136 14.05 7.74 -8.72
C LYS A 136 14.79 7.34 -7.44
N ASP A 137 14.36 7.85 -6.29
CA ASP A 137 15.00 7.57 -5.00
C ASP A 137 14.77 6.11 -4.54
N ILE A 138 13.58 5.56 -4.77
CA ILE A 138 13.16 4.26 -4.22
C ILE A 138 13.05 3.13 -5.25
N LYS A 139 13.21 3.42 -6.53
CA LYS A 139 13.18 2.40 -7.59
C LYS A 139 14.19 1.29 -7.31
N ASP A 140 13.73 0.05 -7.51
CA ASP A 140 14.51 -1.19 -7.35
C ASP A 140 15.14 -1.39 -5.96
N LYS A 141 14.69 -0.67 -4.94
CA LYS A 141 15.13 -0.92 -3.56
C LYS A 141 14.60 -2.29 -3.11
N PRO A 142 15.43 -3.13 -2.46
CA PRO A 142 15.01 -4.43 -1.95
C PRO A 142 13.94 -4.29 -0.87
N TYR A 143 13.30 -5.42 -0.58
CA TYR A 143 12.36 -5.53 0.52
C TYR A 143 13.09 -5.54 1.88
N ASP A 144 12.51 -4.90 2.89
CA ASP A 144 13.06 -4.92 4.24
C ASP A 144 12.57 -6.16 4.98
N LEU A 145 13.47 -7.12 5.19
CA LEU A 145 13.19 -8.33 5.97
C LEU A 145 13.36 -8.10 7.48
N ASP A 146 14.16 -7.12 7.89
CA ASP A 146 14.45 -6.86 9.30
C ASP A 146 13.22 -6.32 10.06
N ILE A 147 12.25 -5.74 9.34
CA ILE A 147 10.98 -5.28 9.92
C ILE A 147 10.21 -6.43 10.59
N LEU A 148 10.40 -7.67 10.12
CA LEU A 148 9.74 -8.84 10.69
C LEU A 148 10.29 -9.15 12.07
N ASP A 149 11.59 -8.91 12.29
CA ASP A 149 12.22 -9.06 13.62
C ASP A 149 11.67 -8.01 14.59
N PHE A 150 11.41 -6.78 14.12
CA PHE A 150 10.73 -5.73 14.90
C PHE A 150 9.29 -6.11 15.26
N LEU A 151 8.51 -6.56 14.28
CA LEU A 151 7.14 -7.02 14.49
C LEU A 151 7.11 -8.16 15.51
N CYS A 152 7.96 -9.18 15.34
CA CYS A 152 8.05 -10.28 16.30
C CYS A 152 8.50 -9.83 17.69
N ALA A 153 9.34 -8.80 17.80
CA ALA A 153 9.76 -8.24 19.09
C ALA A 153 8.63 -7.50 19.83
N ARG A 154 7.73 -6.83 19.10
CA ARG A 154 6.60 -6.06 19.69
C ARG A 154 5.63 -6.93 20.49
N GLU A 155 5.50 -8.21 20.18
CA GLU A 155 4.68 -9.19 20.90
C GLU A 155 5.30 -9.68 22.24
N GLY A 156 6.34 -9.00 22.74
CA GLY A 156 6.83 -9.21 24.12
C GLY A 156 8.16 -9.96 24.26
N VAL A 157 8.92 -10.14 23.17
CA VAL A 157 10.31 -10.62 23.28
C VAL A 157 11.19 -9.43 23.69
N GLN A 158 11.40 -9.24 24.99
CA GLN A 158 12.32 -8.22 25.52
C GLN A 158 13.73 -8.41 24.96
N ARG A 159 14.19 -7.51 24.10
CA ARG A 159 15.62 -7.33 23.79
C ARG A 159 16.00 -5.85 23.73
N SER A 160 16.77 -5.46 24.75
CA SER A 160 17.71 -4.33 24.92
C SER A 160 17.65 -3.16 23.91
N SER A 161 17.45 -1.95 24.43
CA SER A 161 17.18 -0.68 23.77
C SER A 161 18.37 0.03 23.06
N SER A 162 19.14 -0.66 22.22
CA SER A 162 20.18 -0.02 21.37
C SER A 162 20.16 -0.42 19.89
N TRP A 163 19.46 -1.49 19.52
CA TRP A 163 19.33 -1.90 18.12
C TRP A 163 18.28 -1.03 17.39
N LEU A 164 17.11 -0.77 18.00
CA LEU A 164 15.98 -0.02 17.41
C LEU A 164 16.36 1.33 16.75
N SER A 165 17.37 2.04 17.27
CA SER A 165 17.81 3.32 16.69
C SER A 165 18.44 3.20 15.29
N ASN A 166 18.91 2.01 14.89
CA ASN A 166 19.41 1.74 13.53
C ASN A 166 18.30 1.38 12.52
N PHE A 167 17.05 1.28 12.97
CA PHE A 167 15.92 0.82 12.15
C PHE A 167 15.00 1.95 11.71
N SER A 168 15.24 3.16 12.20
CA SER A 168 14.50 4.34 11.80
C SER A 168 14.85 4.78 10.38
N ARG A 169 13.79 5.13 9.64
CA ARG A 169 13.86 5.92 8.41
C ARG A 169 14.81 5.39 7.32
N LYS A 170 14.89 4.06 7.17
CA LYS A 170 15.66 3.40 6.13
C LYS A 170 15.22 3.87 4.72
N THR A 171 16.17 3.98 3.81
CA THR A 171 15.94 4.38 2.40
C THR A 171 16.62 3.45 1.39
N ASN A 172 17.47 2.53 1.88
CA ASN A 172 18.13 1.50 1.09
C ASN A 172 17.26 0.24 0.93
N THR A 173 16.22 0.09 1.74
CA THR A 173 15.27 -1.01 1.74
C THR A 173 13.92 -0.53 2.23
N PHE A 174 12.83 -1.17 1.80
CA PHE A 174 11.48 -0.78 2.20
C PHE A 174 10.59 -1.99 2.50
N PHE A 175 9.93 -1.96 3.64
CA PHE A 175 8.68 -2.68 3.88
C PHE A 175 7.51 -1.97 3.18
N CYS A 176 6.39 -2.65 2.96
CA CYS A 176 5.26 -2.11 2.19
C CYS A 176 4.70 -0.80 2.78
N SER A 177 4.35 -0.79 4.07
CA SER A 177 3.89 0.41 4.78
C SER A 177 4.99 1.43 4.99
N ALA A 178 6.24 1.01 5.17
CA ALA A 178 7.35 1.95 5.25
C ALA A 178 7.54 2.75 3.95
N MET A 179 7.32 2.10 2.80
CA MET A 179 7.34 2.76 1.50
C MET A 179 6.21 3.79 1.38
N VAL A 180 4.97 3.40 1.71
CA VAL A 180 3.82 4.32 1.68
C VAL A 180 4.03 5.50 2.63
N SER A 181 4.50 5.25 3.85
CA SER A 181 4.86 6.30 4.82
C SER A 181 5.96 7.22 4.29
N TYR A 182 7.01 6.69 3.68
CA TYR A 182 8.07 7.49 3.07
C TYR A 182 7.53 8.40 1.97
N ILE A 183 6.71 7.86 1.06
CA ILE A 183 6.08 8.64 -0.01
C ILE A 183 5.22 9.76 0.59
N TYR A 184 4.36 9.44 1.55
CA TYR A 184 3.49 10.41 2.20
C TYR A 184 4.28 11.50 2.95
N CYS A 185 5.40 11.15 3.60
CA CYS A 185 6.31 12.14 4.21
C CYS A 185 6.90 13.09 3.16
N LYS A 186 7.33 12.55 2.01
CA LYS A 186 7.91 13.35 0.91
C LYS A 186 6.88 14.23 0.22
N LEU A 187 5.62 13.80 0.20
CA LEU A 187 4.49 14.59 -0.27
C LEU A 187 4.00 15.63 0.75
N GLY A 188 4.45 15.54 2.01
CA GLY A 188 4.02 16.41 3.10
C GLY A 188 2.64 16.04 3.66
N LEU A 189 2.20 14.81 3.46
CA LEU A 189 0.97 14.22 4.02
C LEU A 189 1.19 13.61 5.41
N LEU A 190 2.43 13.31 5.76
CA LEU A 190 2.85 12.90 7.10
C LEU A 190 3.94 13.86 7.61
N PRO A 191 4.11 14.00 8.93
CA PRO A 191 5.20 14.77 9.53
C PRO A 191 6.57 14.35 8.99
N LYS A 192 7.47 15.32 8.77
CA LYS A 192 8.80 15.07 8.17
C LYS A 192 9.71 14.19 9.05
N ASP A 193 9.40 14.10 10.33
CA ASP A 193 10.05 13.29 11.37
C ASP A 193 9.33 11.96 11.62
N THR A 194 8.37 11.57 10.79
CA THR A 194 7.73 10.25 10.89
C THR A 194 8.77 9.15 10.73
N GLU A 195 8.79 8.24 11.69
CA GLU A 195 9.62 7.04 11.69
C GLU A 195 9.02 6.00 10.72
N TRP A 196 9.10 6.24 9.41
CA TRP A 196 8.35 5.46 8.41
C TRP A 196 8.67 3.97 8.43
N SER A 197 9.90 3.58 8.79
CA SER A 197 10.29 2.18 8.93
C SER A 197 9.54 1.44 10.03
N GLU A 198 8.91 2.13 10.99
CA GLU A 198 8.09 1.52 12.06
C GLU A 198 6.61 1.43 11.68
N CYS A 199 6.21 1.98 10.53
CA CYS A 199 4.82 1.94 10.11
C CYS A 199 4.43 0.54 9.63
N GLU A 200 3.21 0.12 9.94
CA GLU A 200 2.62 -1.17 9.59
C GLU A 200 1.44 -0.96 8.64
N PRO A 201 0.94 -1.97 7.92
CA PRO A 201 -0.29 -1.84 7.13
C PRO A 201 -1.45 -1.32 7.98
N LYS A 202 -1.54 -1.76 9.25
CA LYS A 202 -2.52 -1.26 10.22
C LYS A 202 -2.45 0.25 10.44
N THR A 203 -1.27 0.87 10.36
CA THR A 203 -1.09 2.32 10.50
C THR A 203 -2.02 3.07 9.54
N PHE A 204 -2.23 2.52 8.33
CA PHE A 204 -3.05 3.09 7.27
C PHE A 204 -4.48 2.53 7.22
N SER A 205 -4.85 1.62 8.10
CA SER A 205 -6.19 1.05 8.16
C SER A 205 -7.18 1.91 8.96
N GLU A 206 -8.47 1.65 8.80
CA GLU A 206 -9.51 2.27 9.63
C GLU A 206 -9.41 1.90 11.11
N GLN A 207 -8.70 0.82 11.44
CA GLN A 207 -8.46 0.42 12.82
C GLN A 207 -7.59 1.45 13.56
N ASN A 208 -6.72 2.17 12.84
CA ASN A 208 -5.94 3.25 13.42
C ASN A 208 -6.73 4.56 13.45
N LYS A 209 -7.44 4.81 14.56
CA LYS A 209 -8.17 6.07 14.79
C LYS A 209 -7.26 7.27 15.10
N PHE A 210 -5.95 7.05 15.22
CA PHE A 210 -4.98 8.08 15.59
C PHE A 210 -4.14 8.57 14.42
N LEU A 211 -4.25 7.96 13.23
CA LEU A 211 -3.58 8.45 12.04
C LEU A 211 -4.09 9.87 11.73
N LYS A 212 -3.18 10.84 11.78
CA LYS A 212 -3.44 12.21 11.36
C LYS A 212 -2.56 12.49 10.15
N LEU A 213 -3.18 12.94 9.08
CA LEU A 213 -2.46 13.44 7.92
C LEU A 213 -2.35 14.97 8.01
N GLU A 214 -1.28 15.48 7.43
CA GLU A 214 -1.04 16.89 7.24
C GLU A 214 -1.90 17.44 6.08
N LEU A 215 -1.86 18.75 5.85
CA LEU A 215 -2.59 19.44 4.78
C LEU A 215 -4.13 19.34 4.88
N ASN A 216 -4.64 19.02 6.07
CA ASN A 216 -6.04 18.63 6.31
C ASN A 216 -6.48 17.43 5.45
N ALA A 217 -5.53 16.61 5.00
CA ALA A 217 -5.84 15.43 4.22
C ALA A 217 -6.53 14.36 5.08
N THR A 218 -7.31 13.50 4.45
CA THR A 218 -7.96 12.37 5.11
C THR A 218 -7.89 11.13 4.23
N LEU A 219 -7.98 9.97 4.88
CA LEU A 219 -8.26 8.71 4.20
C LEU A 219 -9.72 8.34 4.49
N ASP A 220 -10.50 8.15 3.42
CA ASP A 220 -11.88 7.70 3.52
C ASP A 220 -11.99 6.31 4.18
N PRO A 221 -13.20 5.92 4.61
CA PRO A 221 -13.47 4.57 5.08
C PRO A 221 -13.03 3.48 4.10
N GLU A 222 -12.75 2.28 4.61
CA GLU A 222 -12.35 1.13 3.80
C GLU A 222 -13.50 0.70 2.87
N ILE A 223 -13.25 0.75 1.56
CA ILE A 223 -14.15 0.22 0.55
C ILE A 223 -13.63 -1.14 0.12
N MET A 224 -14.31 -2.20 0.55
CA MET A 224 -13.95 -3.58 0.21
C MET A 224 -14.10 -3.83 -1.30
N LEU A 225 -13.00 -4.23 -1.94
CA LEU A 225 -12.97 -4.65 -3.35
C LEU A 225 -13.12 -6.17 -3.50
N LYS A 226 -12.59 -6.93 -2.53
CA LYS A 226 -12.63 -8.40 -2.53
C LYS A 226 -12.90 -8.93 -1.12
N LYS A 227 -13.79 -9.92 -1.03
CA LYS A 227 -14.09 -10.68 0.19
C LYS A 227 -14.00 -12.18 -0.10
N ILE A 228 -13.33 -12.93 0.78
CA ILE A 228 -13.41 -14.40 0.85
C ILE A 228 -14.53 -14.78 1.82
#